data_AF-A0A4R5AP84-F1
#
_entry.id   AF-A0A4R5AP84-F1
#
_cell.length_a   1.000
_cell.length_b   1.000
_cell.length_c   1.000
_cell.angle_alpha   90.00
_cell.angle_beta   90.00
_cell.angle_gamma   90.00
#
_symmetry.space_group_name_H-M   'P 1'
#
loop_
_entity.id
_entity.type
_entity.pdbx_description
1 polymer ?
#
loop_
_entity_poly.entity_id
_entity_poly.type
_entity_poly.pdbx_seq_one_letter_code
_entity_poly.pdbx_strand_id
1 'polypeptide(L)'
;MIEIRADEHDRPITADGPHNNERTRAVAAGIDTAFRLLNYATMSTNGLTYPSDVYSVLGELSAAVSKLPQALRQMAEFIDGQVTSGRAREHPDYGRYGGDAEAAARALASVTREASAAATRLGRLLGEAQSTVRGLEAADG
;
A
#
# COMPACT_ATOMS: atom_id res chain seq x y z
N MET A 1 -3.93 -17.70 -7.30
CA MET A 1 -4.18 -16.38 -7.91
C MET A 1 -5.00 -15.58 -6.92
N ILE A 2 -4.49 -14.46 -6.40
CA ILE A 2 -5.31 -13.55 -5.58
C ILE A 2 -6.11 -12.71 -6.57
N GLU A 3 -7.41 -12.97 -6.66
CA GLU A 3 -8.31 -12.17 -7.48
C GLU A 3 -8.87 -11.04 -6.64
N ILE A 4 -8.48 -9.80 -6.95
CA ILE A 4 -9.17 -8.61 -6.46
C ILE A 4 -10.32 -8.35 -7.44
N ARG A 5 -11.56 -8.52 -6.99
CA ARG A 5 -12.77 -8.31 -7.79
C ARG A 5 -13.41 -6.97 -7.40
N ALA A 6 -13.81 -6.18 -8.39
CA ALA A 6 -14.39 -4.85 -8.20
C ALA A 6 -15.81 -4.69 -8.76
N ASP A 7 -16.34 -5.66 -9.50
CA ASP A 7 -17.69 -5.62 -10.05
C ASP A 7 -18.39 -6.99 -9.96
N GLU A 8 -19.72 -6.98 -10.07
CA GLU A 8 -20.58 -8.18 -10.22
C GLU A 8 -20.27 -9.00 -11.48
N HIS A 9 -19.39 -8.53 -12.37
CA HIS A 9 -19.17 -9.07 -13.72
C HIS A 9 -17.86 -9.85 -13.89
N ASP A 10 -17.28 -10.34 -12.80
CA ASP A 10 -16.29 -11.43 -12.78
C ASP A 10 -14.98 -11.15 -13.55
N ARG A 11 -14.68 -9.88 -13.89
CA ARG A 11 -13.42 -9.54 -14.57
C ARG A 11 -12.33 -9.20 -13.55
N PRO A 12 -11.17 -9.90 -13.57
CA PRO A 12 -10.04 -9.59 -12.71
C PRO A 12 -9.59 -8.14 -12.87
N ILE A 13 -9.24 -7.48 -11.75
CA ILE A 13 -8.56 -6.19 -11.81
C ILE A 13 -7.13 -6.42 -12.29
N THR A 14 -6.73 -5.73 -13.36
CA THR A 14 -5.37 -5.75 -13.92
C THR A 14 -4.74 -4.36 -13.81
N ALA A 15 -3.40 -4.30 -13.84
CA ALA A 15 -2.66 -3.04 -13.79
C ALA A 15 -2.97 -2.12 -14.99
N ASP A 16 -3.24 -2.69 -16.15
CA ASP A 16 -3.55 -1.95 -17.39
C ASP A 16 -5.07 -1.80 -17.63
N GLY A 17 -5.89 -2.30 -16.70
CA GLY A 17 -7.34 -2.21 -16.79
C GLY A 17 -7.86 -0.79 -16.53
N PRO A 18 -9.16 -0.53 -16.78
CA PRO A 18 -9.75 0.78 -16.54
C PRO A 18 -9.62 1.20 -15.07
N HIS A 19 -9.08 2.39 -14.84
CA HIS A 19 -8.98 2.98 -13.51
C HIS A 19 -10.24 3.80 -13.19
N ASN A 20 -11.04 3.34 -12.24
CA ASN A 20 -12.21 4.06 -11.74
C ASN A 20 -12.25 4.00 -10.20
N ASN A 21 -13.09 4.85 -9.60
CA ASN A 21 -13.15 5.01 -8.14
C ASN A 21 -13.44 3.69 -7.39
N GLU A 22 -14.33 2.86 -7.92
CA GLU A 22 -14.70 1.57 -7.33
C GLU A 22 -13.52 0.59 -7.36
N ARG A 23 -12.89 0.45 -8.53
CA ARG A 23 -11.70 -0.39 -8.73
C ARG A 23 -10.52 0.06 -7.87
N THR A 24 -10.27 1.37 -7.76
CA THR A 24 -9.21 1.90 -6.89
C THR A 24 -9.44 1.53 -5.42
N ARG A 25 -10.68 1.62 -4.93
CA ARG A 25 -11.03 1.20 -3.55
C ARG A 25 -10.92 -0.30 -3.37
N ALA A 26 -11.37 -1.09 -4.34
CA ALA A 26 -11.26 -2.55 -4.31
C ALA A 26 -9.78 -3.00 -4.25
N VAL A 27 -8.89 -2.36 -5.02
CA VAL A 27 -7.44 -2.61 -4.94
C VAL A 27 -6.90 -2.31 -3.55
N ALA A 28 -7.27 -1.18 -2.96
CA ALA A 28 -6.82 -0.83 -1.60
C ALA A 28 -7.31 -1.86 -0.56
N ALA A 29 -8.56 -2.32 -0.64
CA ALA A 29 -9.08 -3.39 0.22
C ALA A 29 -8.41 -4.75 -0.03
N GLY A 30 -8.04 -5.04 -1.28
CA GLY A 30 -7.32 -6.24 -1.66
C GLY A 30 -5.93 -6.33 -1.03
N ILE A 31 -5.26 -5.21 -0.75
CA ILE A 31 -3.97 -5.18 -0.04
C ILE A 31 -4.09 -5.74 1.37
N ASP A 32 -5.13 -5.36 2.12
CA ASP A 32 -5.40 -5.91 3.47
C ASP A 32 -5.61 -7.43 3.42
N THR A 33 -6.43 -7.88 2.45
CA THR A 33 -6.67 -9.31 2.25
C THR A 33 -5.39 -10.06 1.87
N ALA A 34 -4.54 -9.48 1.03
CA ALA A 34 -3.25 -10.05 0.66
C ALA A 34 -2.32 -10.17 1.87
N PHE A 35 -2.22 -9.14 2.72
CA PHE A 35 -1.44 -9.23 3.96
C PHE A 35 -1.99 -10.27 4.92
N ARG A 36 -3.32 -10.39 5.05
CA ARG A 36 -3.94 -11.43 5.87
C ARG A 36 -3.58 -12.83 5.37
N LEU A 37 -3.62 -13.08 4.07
CA LEU A 37 -3.20 -14.36 3.47
C LEU A 37 -1.71 -14.62 3.69
N LEU A 38 -0.87 -13.59 3.53
CA LEU A 38 0.56 -13.69 3.81
C LEU A 38 0.84 -14.05 5.27
N ASN A 39 0.14 -13.44 6.21
CA ASN A 39 0.26 -13.76 7.64
C ASN A 39 -0.12 -15.20 7.95
N TYR A 40 -1.19 -15.73 7.32
CA TYR A 40 -1.53 -17.15 7.45
C TYR A 40 -0.47 -18.07 6.85
N ALA A 41 0.04 -17.73 5.66
CA ALA A 41 1.07 -18.50 4.99
C ALA A 41 2.38 -18.53 5.80
N THR A 42 2.74 -17.44 6.47
CA THR A 42 3.96 -17.36 7.28
C THR A 42 3.83 -18.03 8.66
N MET A 43 2.61 -18.28 9.13
CA MET A 43 2.33 -18.97 10.40
C MET A 43 2.20 -20.49 10.25
N SER A 44 1.79 -20.98 9.08
CA SER A 44 1.53 -22.40 8.84
C SER A 44 2.80 -23.23 8.73
N THR A 45 2.77 -24.46 9.25
CA THR A 45 3.86 -25.45 9.08
C THR A 45 4.06 -25.88 7.62
N ASN A 46 3.08 -25.62 6.74
CA ASN A 46 3.13 -25.92 5.31
C ASN A 46 3.36 -24.65 4.45
N GLY A 47 3.73 -23.55 5.07
CA GLY A 47 3.91 -22.26 4.42
C GLY A 47 5.32 -22.09 3.85
N LEU A 48 6.14 -21.31 4.55
CA LEU A 48 7.55 -21.13 4.22
C LEU A 48 8.31 -22.42 4.53
N THR A 49 9.00 -22.98 3.52
CA THR A 49 9.72 -24.26 3.65
C THR A 49 11.23 -24.05 3.72
N TYR A 50 11.76 -23.12 2.94
CA TYR A 50 13.19 -22.85 2.82
C TYR A 50 13.54 -21.38 3.11
N PRO A 51 14.78 -21.06 3.50
CA PRO A 51 15.24 -19.67 3.60
C PRO A 51 15.04 -18.87 2.30
N SER A 52 15.14 -19.51 1.13
CA SER A 52 14.86 -18.87 -0.16
C SER A 52 13.41 -18.38 -0.32
N ASP A 53 12.46 -19.00 0.37
CA ASP A 53 11.06 -18.55 0.37
C ASP A 53 10.93 -17.22 1.12
N VAL A 54 11.59 -17.12 2.29
CA VAL A 54 11.67 -15.88 3.08
C VAL A 54 12.37 -14.79 2.26
N TYR A 55 13.48 -15.11 1.61
CA TYR A 55 14.21 -14.18 0.72
C TYR A 55 13.28 -13.60 -0.35
N SER A 56 12.49 -14.45 -1.01
CA SER A 56 11.59 -14.05 -2.09
C SER A 56 10.46 -13.17 -1.55
N VAL A 57 9.83 -13.55 -0.44
CA VAL A 57 8.78 -12.76 0.21
C VAL A 57 9.29 -11.37 0.63
N LEU A 58 10.46 -11.29 1.26
CA LEU A 58 11.03 -10.00 1.68
C LEU A 58 11.35 -9.08 0.50
N GLY A 59 11.82 -9.65 -0.62
CA GLY A 59 12.04 -8.92 -1.87
C GLY A 59 10.75 -8.32 -2.45
N GLU A 60 9.69 -9.12 -2.54
CA GLU A 60 8.39 -8.66 -3.03
C GLU A 60 7.77 -7.60 -2.12
N LEU A 61 7.88 -7.76 -0.79
CA LEU A 61 7.42 -6.76 0.17
C LEU A 61 8.19 -5.44 0.03
N SER A 62 9.52 -5.51 -0.16
CA SER A 62 10.34 -4.31 -0.41
C SER A 62 9.88 -3.58 -1.67
N ALA A 63 9.67 -4.31 -2.77
CA ALA A 63 9.21 -3.77 -4.04
C ALA A 63 7.76 -3.25 -4.01
N ALA A 64 6.90 -3.82 -3.16
CA ALA A 64 5.54 -3.34 -2.96
C ALA A 64 5.53 -2.02 -2.17
N VAL A 65 6.25 -1.96 -1.05
CA VAL A 65 6.33 -0.77 -0.20
C VAL A 65 6.99 0.39 -0.93
N SER A 66 7.95 0.15 -1.83
CA SER A 66 8.61 1.21 -2.61
C SER A 66 7.65 1.97 -3.56
N LYS A 67 6.48 1.40 -3.88
CA LYS A 67 5.45 2.02 -4.73
C LYS A 67 4.48 2.90 -3.93
N LEU A 68 4.37 2.70 -2.62
CA LEU A 68 3.44 3.42 -1.76
C LEU A 68 3.65 4.95 -1.76
N PRO A 69 4.88 5.50 -1.74
CA PRO A 69 5.11 6.94 -1.83
C PRO A 69 4.46 7.60 -3.04
N GLN A 70 4.46 6.94 -4.19
CA GLN A 70 3.84 7.46 -5.41
C GLN A 70 2.32 7.57 -5.24
N ALA A 71 1.67 6.53 -4.72
CA ALA A 71 0.22 6.54 -4.49
C ALA A 71 -0.19 7.60 -3.46
N LEU A 72 0.57 7.73 -2.36
CA LEU A 72 0.34 8.75 -1.33
C LEU A 72 0.45 10.17 -1.88
N ARG A 73 1.47 10.43 -2.71
CA ARG A 73 1.65 11.72 -3.39
C ARG A 73 0.47 12.03 -4.32
N GLN A 74 0.08 11.07 -5.17
CA GLN A 74 -1.05 11.24 -6.10
C GLN A 74 -2.36 11.55 -5.36
N MET A 75 -2.63 10.92 -4.22
CA MET A 75 -3.82 11.21 -3.41
C MET A 75 -3.78 12.62 -2.79
N ALA A 76 -2.60 13.07 -2.32
CA ALA A 76 -2.45 14.42 -1.79
C ALA A 76 -2.65 15.49 -2.88
N GLU A 77 -2.04 15.29 -4.05
CA GLU A 77 -2.20 16.16 -5.24
C GLU A 77 -3.66 16.21 -5.71
N PHE A 78 -4.36 15.08 -5.70
CA PHE A 78 -5.78 15.04 -6.04
C PHE A 78 -6.62 15.92 -5.10
N ILE A 79 -6.44 15.79 -3.78
CA ILE A 79 -7.19 16.58 -2.79
C ILE A 79 -6.87 18.07 -2.91
N ASP A 80 -5.60 18.42 -3.04
CA ASP A 80 -5.16 19.80 -3.27
C ASP A 80 -5.84 20.41 -4.50
N GLY A 81 -5.90 19.67 -5.60
CA GLY A 81 -6.61 20.07 -6.81
C GLY A 81 -8.12 20.21 -6.62
N GLN A 82 -8.76 19.39 -5.78
CA GLN A 82 -10.19 19.54 -5.46
C GLN A 82 -10.46 20.80 -4.61
N VAL A 83 -9.60 21.09 -3.63
CA VAL A 83 -9.73 22.28 -2.78
C VAL A 83 -9.49 23.55 -3.59
N THR A 84 -8.40 23.61 -4.36
CA THR A 84 -8.03 24.78 -5.18
C THR A 84 -9.09 25.11 -6.24
N SER A 85 -9.78 24.09 -6.77
CA SER A 85 -10.87 24.27 -7.74
C SER A 85 -12.25 24.51 -7.10
N GLY A 86 -12.35 24.57 -5.78
CA GLY A 86 -13.61 24.73 -5.05
C GLY A 86 -14.55 23.52 -5.11
N ARG A 87 -14.08 22.37 -5.60
CA ARG A 87 -14.85 21.11 -5.66
C ARG A 87 -14.87 20.36 -4.34
N ALA A 88 -13.91 20.62 -3.45
CA ALA A 88 -13.90 20.13 -2.09
C ALA A 88 -13.89 21.29 -1.10
N ARG A 89 -14.64 21.12 0.00
CA ARG A 89 -14.64 21.99 1.16
C ARG A 89 -14.58 21.15 2.42
N GLU A 90 -14.03 21.70 3.49
CA GLU A 90 -14.18 21.10 4.81
C GLU A 90 -15.51 21.55 5.43
N HIS A 91 -16.18 20.67 6.17
CA HIS A 91 -17.39 21.05 6.88
C HIS A 91 -17.03 21.84 8.15
N PRO A 92 -17.68 22.98 8.44
CA PRO A 92 -17.31 23.82 9.59
C PRO A 92 -17.54 23.12 10.94
N ASP A 93 -18.61 22.32 11.06
CA ASP A 93 -19.01 21.76 12.36
C ASP A 93 -18.26 20.49 12.79
N TYR A 94 -17.74 19.70 11.84
CA TYR A 94 -17.05 18.43 12.13
C TYR A 94 -15.69 18.30 11.45
N GLY A 95 -15.30 19.31 10.67
CA GLY A 95 -13.96 19.45 10.15
C GLY A 95 -12.96 19.73 11.26
N ARG A 96 -11.80 19.09 11.20
CA ARG A 96 -10.72 19.32 12.18
C ARG A 96 -10.18 20.74 12.08
N TYR A 97 -10.29 21.38 10.92
CA TYR A 97 -9.79 22.73 10.65
C TYR A 97 -10.92 23.77 10.55
N GLY A 98 -12.10 23.46 11.08
CA GLY A 98 -13.19 24.43 11.24
C GLY A 98 -13.74 25.00 9.94
N GLY A 99 -13.64 24.25 8.83
CA GLY A 99 -14.08 24.70 7.50
C GLY A 99 -12.94 25.19 6.62
N ASP A 100 -11.70 25.24 7.13
CA ASP A 100 -10.51 25.58 6.34
C ASP A 100 -10.02 24.37 5.53
N ALA A 101 -10.57 24.26 4.32
CA ALA A 101 -10.22 23.20 3.38
C ALA A 101 -8.74 23.21 2.96
N GLU A 102 -8.10 24.38 2.90
CA GLU A 102 -6.69 24.47 2.54
C GLU A 102 -5.80 23.98 3.69
N ALA A 103 -6.14 24.30 4.94
CA ALA A 103 -5.46 23.74 6.11
C ALA A 103 -5.59 22.21 6.15
N ALA A 104 -6.77 21.68 5.85
CA ALA A 104 -6.99 20.24 5.73
C ALA A 104 -6.11 19.59 4.64
N ALA A 105 -6.03 20.20 3.45
CA ALA A 105 -5.18 19.72 2.36
C ALA A 105 -3.68 19.77 2.72
N ARG A 106 -3.20 20.88 3.30
CA ARG A 106 -1.80 21.01 3.79
C ARG A 106 -1.47 19.95 4.84
N ALA A 107 -2.39 19.69 5.76
CA ALA A 107 -2.21 18.66 6.79
C ALA A 107 -2.13 17.25 6.19
N LEU A 108 -3.02 16.92 5.24
CA LEU A 108 -2.95 15.66 4.51
C LEU A 108 -1.60 15.51 3.81
N ALA A 109 -1.16 16.54 3.07
CA ALA A 109 0.14 16.54 2.39
C ALA A 109 1.32 16.36 3.36
N SER A 110 1.24 16.91 4.57
CA SER A 110 2.26 16.68 5.60
C SER A 110 2.31 15.22 6.04
N VAL A 111 1.16 14.66 6.43
CA VAL A 111 1.08 13.28 6.95
C VAL A 111 1.43 12.26 5.86
N THR A 112 1.03 12.48 4.60
CA THR A 112 1.39 11.58 3.50
C THR A 112 2.87 11.64 3.13
N ARG A 113 3.55 12.78 3.32
CA ARG A 113 5.02 12.87 3.18
C ARG A 113 5.73 12.10 4.28
N GLU A 114 5.27 12.22 5.53
CA GLU A 114 5.82 11.43 6.65
C GLU A 114 5.63 9.93 6.42
N ALA A 115 4.42 9.52 6.00
CA ALA A 115 4.13 8.14 5.65
C ALA A 115 5.00 7.64 4.46
N SER A 116 5.27 8.50 3.48
CA SER A 116 6.17 8.19 2.36
C SER A 116 7.60 7.96 2.82
N ALA A 117 8.13 8.80 3.71
CA ALA A 117 9.46 8.63 4.29
C ALA A 117 9.55 7.34 5.12
N ALA A 118 8.49 7.02 5.90
CA ALA A 118 8.40 5.77 6.63
C ALA A 118 8.37 4.55 5.69
N ALA A 119 7.63 4.61 4.59
CA ALA A 119 7.59 3.57 3.57
C ALA A 119 8.96 3.35 2.92
N THR A 120 9.66 4.42 2.53
CA THR A 120 11.04 4.31 2.01
C THR A 120 11.97 3.65 3.03
N ARG A 121 11.88 4.03 4.30
CA ARG A 121 12.67 3.40 5.38
C ARG A 121 12.33 1.92 5.54
N LEU A 122 11.05 1.55 5.49
CA LEU A 122 10.60 0.17 5.57
C LEU A 122 11.11 -0.65 4.38
N GLY A 123 11.01 -0.15 3.15
CA GLY A 123 11.54 -0.82 1.96
C GLY A 123 13.04 -1.12 2.08
N ARG A 124 13.84 -0.16 2.56
CA ARG A 124 15.26 -0.38 2.85
C ARG A 124 15.48 -1.50 3.87
N LEU A 125 14.76 -1.47 5.00
CA LEU A 125 14.88 -2.48 6.06
C LEU A 125 14.48 -3.88 5.56
N LEU A 126 13.45 -3.97 4.71
CA LEU A 126 13.06 -5.23 4.07
C LEU A 126 14.15 -5.76 3.12
N GLY A 127 14.79 -4.87 2.35
CA GLY A 127 15.94 -5.23 1.50
C GLY A 127 17.17 -5.69 2.30
N GLU A 128 17.42 -5.09 3.46
CA GLU A 128 18.47 -5.52 4.39
C GLU A 128 18.15 -6.89 5.00
N ALA A 129 16.90 -7.12 5.40
CA ALA A 129 16.45 -8.43 5.88
C ALA A 129 16.60 -9.50 4.78
N GLN A 130 16.18 -9.19 3.55
CA GLN A 130 16.35 -10.07 2.39
C GLN A 130 17.84 -10.42 2.19
N SER A 131 18.72 -9.43 2.22
CA SER A 131 20.16 -9.63 2.05
C SER A 131 20.78 -10.49 3.16
N THR A 132 20.26 -10.39 4.39
CA THR A 132 20.68 -11.22 5.52
C THR A 132 20.30 -12.69 5.30
N VAL A 133 19.08 -12.93 4.82
CA VAL A 133 18.57 -14.29 4.53
C VAL A 133 19.35 -14.94 3.38
N ARG A 134 19.84 -14.16 2.41
CA ARG A 134 20.63 -14.67 1.28
C ARG A 134 21.84 -15.52 1.70
N GLY A 135 22.42 -15.24 2.87
CA GLY A 135 23.56 -15.99 3.41
C GLY A 135 23.18 -17.24 4.18
N LEU A 136 21.89 -17.56 4.31
CA LEU A 136 21.40 -18.74 5.01
C LEU A 136 21.14 -19.87 4.01
N GLU A 137 21.75 -21.01 4.29
CA GLU A 137 21.53 -22.25 3.54
C GLU A 137 20.73 -23.23 4.42
N ALA A 138 19.94 -24.10 3.79
CA ALA A 138 19.30 -25.19 4.52
C ALA A 138 20.39 -26.15 5.00
N ALA A 139 20.52 -26.34 6.31
CA ALA A 139 21.35 -27.40 6.86
C ALA A 139 20.60 -28.72 6.67
N ASP A 140 20.84 -29.40 5.54
CA ASP A 140 20.44 -30.77 5.18
C ASP A 140 19.11 -31.30 5.79
N GLY A 141 18.09 -31.50 4.94
CA GLY A 141 16.84 -32.18 5.30
C GLY A 141 16.98 -33.68 5.56
#